data_AF-A0A8C0H7I7-F1
#
_entry.id   AF-A0A8C0H7I7-F1
#
_cell.length_a   1.000
_cell.length_b   1.000
_cell.length_c   1.000
_cell.angle_alpha   90.00
_cell.angle_beta   90.00
_cell.angle_gamma   90.00
#
_symmetry.space_group_name_H-M   'P 1'
#
loop_
_entity.id
_entity.type
_entity.pdbx_description
1 polymer ?
#
loop_
_entity_poly.entity_id
_entity_poly.type
_entity_poly.pdbx_seq_one_letter_code
_entity_poly.pdbx_strand_id
1 'polypeptide(L)'
;MGSARVNVPPPVAVSCPCSEVDLVVEVAHPCVVQDHGASFLSGADFMVGSPTALADQATEMRLREAARHGGHTLYVPRGALWGSEDIQRMDDRGVLQGLKVTMIKHPDSFRLEGALRERLGAVRAVLYEGPVRGLCPLAPNNVNTMAAACMAAPSLGFDGVQGCLIADPGLPDWHVVEVEVTGLSGERRDQAFTVTTSRRNPAFPGAVTGAATFPSFWSSLLGK
;
A
#
# COMPACT_ATOMS: atom_id res chain seq x y z
N MET A 1 -28.97 -21.32 -33.83
CA MET A 1 -28.72 -20.36 -32.74
C MET A 1 -29.13 -21.02 -31.43
N GLY A 2 -28.19 -21.66 -30.74
CA GLY A 2 -28.43 -22.33 -29.45
C GLY A 2 -27.74 -21.55 -28.35
N SER A 3 -28.52 -20.96 -27.43
CA SER A 3 -27.98 -20.29 -26.24
C SER A 3 -27.70 -21.37 -25.18
N ALA A 4 -26.43 -21.52 -24.80
CA ALA A 4 -26.06 -22.33 -23.65
C ALA A 4 -26.52 -21.60 -22.38
N ARG A 5 -27.59 -22.09 -21.75
CA ARG A 5 -28.00 -21.64 -20.42
C ARG A 5 -27.05 -22.26 -19.40
N VAL A 6 -26.24 -21.43 -18.75
CA VAL A 6 -25.47 -21.83 -17.56
C VAL A 6 -26.47 -22.00 -16.43
N ASN A 7 -26.54 -23.22 -15.89
CA ASN A 7 -27.42 -23.57 -14.79
C ASN A 7 -26.82 -23.00 -13.49
N VAL A 8 -27.28 -21.81 -13.07
CA VAL A 8 -26.88 -21.23 -11.78
C VAL A 8 -27.73 -21.91 -10.71
N PRO A 9 -27.14 -22.62 -9.72
CA PRO A 9 -27.91 -23.22 -8.64
C PRO A 9 -28.66 -22.12 -7.87
N PRO A 10 -29.85 -22.41 -7.31
CA PRO A 10 -30.60 -21.43 -6.54
C PRO A 10 -29.74 -20.95 -5.35
N PRO A 11 -29.87 -19.67 -4.94
CA PRO A 11 -29.14 -19.16 -3.79
C PRO A 11 -29.46 -20.02 -2.57
N VAL A 12 -28.43 -20.63 -1.99
CA VAL A 12 -28.54 -21.28 -0.68
C VAL A 12 -28.89 -20.17 0.30
N ALA A 13 -30.09 -20.23 0.89
CA ALA A 13 -30.49 -19.32 1.94
C ALA A 13 -29.63 -19.60 3.17
N VAL A 14 -28.54 -18.86 3.32
CA VAL A 14 -27.80 -18.77 4.59
C VAL A 14 -28.61 -17.84 5.47
N SER A 15 -29.35 -18.41 6.43
CA SER A 15 -29.94 -17.61 7.51
C SER A 15 -28.78 -17.06 8.34
N CYS A 16 -28.43 -15.80 8.12
CA CYS A 16 -27.43 -15.08 8.90
C CYS A 16 -28.11 -14.59 10.19
N PRO A 17 -27.81 -15.17 11.37
CA PRO A 17 -28.38 -14.69 12.63
C PRO A 17 -27.73 -13.35 12.96
N CYS A 18 -28.31 -12.24 12.51
CA CYS A 18 -27.87 -10.85 12.76
C CYS A 18 -26.35 -10.76 13.07
N SER A 19 -25.51 -11.14 12.10
CA SER A 19 -24.09 -11.38 12.40
C SER A 19 -23.39 -10.09 12.75
N GLU A 20 -22.85 -10.00 13.97
CA GLU A 20 -21.79 -9.06 14.27
C GLU A 20 -20.65 -9.28 13.28
N VAL A 21 -20.18 -8.22 12.65
CA VAL A 21 -19.08 -8.26 11.67
C VAL A 21 -17.79 -8.16 12.44
N ASP A 22 -16.94 -9.19 12.39
CA ASP A 22 -15.65 -9.16 13.10
C ASP A 22 -14.63 -8.23 12.41
N LEU A 23 -14.60 -8.26 11.07
CA LEU A 23 -13.61 -7.54 10.27
C LEU A 23 -14.23 -7.02 8.97
N VAL A 24 -14.05 -5.73 8.72
CA VAL A 24 -14.30 -5.10 7.42
C VAL A 24 -12.99 -5.03 6.64
N VAL A 25 -13.01 -5.40 5.36
CA VAL A 25 -11.84 -5.31 4.48
C VAL A 25 -12.18 -4.41 3.29
N GLU A 26 -11.49 -3.28 3.18
CA GLU A 26 -11.65 -2.38 2.03
C GLU A 26 -10.67 -2.76 0.92
N VAL A 27 -11.20 -3.00 -0.30
CA VAL A 27 -10.43 -3.30 -1.51
C VAL A 27 -11.03 -2.54 -2.71
N ALA A 28 -11.31 -1.26 -2.50
CA ALA A 28 -12.02 -0.40 -3.44
C ALA A 28 -11.21 0.86 -3.78
N HIS A 29 -11.27 1.89 -2.94
CA HIS A 29 -10.66 3.19 -3.20
C HIS A 29 -10.44 3.95 -1.88
N PRO A 30 -9.41 4.82 -1.78
CA PRO A 30 -9.15 5.64 -0.59
C PRO A 30 -10.35 6.42 -0.05
N CYS A 31 -11.27 6.87 -0.91
CA CYS A 31 -12.45 7.63 -0.48
C CYS A 31 -13.36 6.80 0.45
N VAL A 32 -13.47 5.49 0.25
CA VAL A 32 -14.27 4.61 1.14
C VAL A 32 -13.70 4.62 2.55
N VAL A 33 -12.38 4.64 2.69
CA VAL A 33 -11.67 4.72 3.96
C VAL A 33 -11.93 6.08 4.63
N GLN A 34 -11.88 7.16 3.85
CA GLN A 34 -12.11 8.53 4.31
C GLN A 34 -13.54 8.76 4.79
N ASP A 35 -14.52 8.26 4.04
CA ASP A 35 -15.95 8.51 4.27
C ASP A 35 -16.54 7.57 5.33
N HIS A 36 -16.09 6.32 5.37
CA HIS A 36 -16.75 5.26 6.17
C HIS A 36 -15.85 4.58 7.20
N GLY A 37 -14.53 4.73 7.12
CA GLY A 37 -13.60 3.96 7.96
C GLY A 37 -13.83 4.10 9.47
N ALA A 38 -14.20 5.31 9.94
CA ALA A 38 -14.50 5.52 11.36
C ALA A 38 -15.78 4.80 11.81
N SER A 39 -16.77 4.70 10.93
CA SER A 39 -17.99 3.94 11.19
C SER A 39 -17.70 2.44 11.24
N PHE A 40 -16.81 1.92 10.39
CA PHE A 40 -16.40 0.51 10.45
C PHE A 40 -15.75 0.19 11.79
N LEU A 41 -14.79 1.03 12.21
CA LEU A 41 -14.07 0.89 13.48
C LEU A 41 -14.94 1.05 14.74
N SER A 42 -16.19 1.52 14.61
CA SER A 42 -17.12 1.59 15.75
C SER A 42 -17.80 0.26 16.07
N GLY A 43 -17.71 -0.74 15.19
CA GLY A 43 -18.37 -2.04 15.40
C GLY A 43 -17.62 -3.25 14.87
N ALA A 44 -16.44 -3.08 14.27
CA ALA A 44 -15.61 -4.15 13.74
C ALA A 44 -14.15 -3.72 13.67
N ASP A 45 -13.24 -4.70 13.62
CA ASP A 45 -11.90 -4.43 13.13
C ASP A 45 -11.95 -3.99 11.66
N PHE A 46 -10.95 -3.25 11.20
CA PHE A 46 -10.93 -2.70 9.85
C PHE A 46 -9.57 -2.87 9.19
N MET A 47 -9.52 -3.52 8.03
CA MET A 47 -8.34 -3.59 7.17
C MET A 47 -8.46 -2.64 5.99
N VAL A 48 -7.51 -1.70 5.89
CA VAL A 48 -7.46 -0.67 4.84
C VAL A 48 -6.62 -1.16 3.66
N GLY A 49 -7.25 -1.62 2.57
CA GLY A 49 -6.52 -2.02 1.36
C GLY A 49 -5.98 -0.87 0.54
N SER A 50 -6.49 0.34 0.78
CA SER A 50 -6.05 1.59 0.16
C SER A 50 -5.37 2.53 1.19
N PRO A 51 -4.19 2.17 1.73
CA PRO A 51 -3.54 2.94 2.81
C PRO A 51 -3.09 4.34 2.39
N THR A 52 -3.14 4.66 1.09
CA THR A 52 -2.95 6.03 0.59
C THR A 52 -3.96 7.02 1.18
N ALA A 53 -5.12 6.57 1.65
CA ALA A 53 -6.06 7.39 2.42
C ALA A 53 -5.45 7.98 3.70
N LEU A 54 -4.51 7.27 4.32
CA LEU A 54 -3.85 7.68 5.56
C LEU A 54 -2.80 8.79 5.36
N ALA A 55 -2.49 9.14 4.10
CA ALA A 55 -1.72 10.33 3.79
C ALA A 55 -2.48 11.64 4.08
N ASP A 56 -3.80 11.59 4.22
CA ASP A 56 -4.57 12.69 4.78
C ASP A 56 -4.55 12.61 6.31
N GLN A 57 -3.90 13.59 6.94
CA GLN A 57 -3.68 13.58 8.39
C GLN A 57 -4.99 13.61 9.18
N ALA A 58 -6.01 14.32 8.68
CA ALA A 58 -7.32 14.38 9.33
C ALA A 58 -8.01 13.00 9.32
N THR A 59 -7.91 12.27 8.21
CA THR A 59 -8.40 10.89 8.08
C THR A 59 -7.64 9.97 9.01
N GLU A 60 -6.31 10.01 9.00
CA GLU A 60 -5.48 9.15 9.87
C GLU A 60 -5.83 9.34 11.36
N MET A 61 -5.88 10.58 11.84
CA MET A 61 -6.22 10.89 13.23
C MET A 61 -7.61 10.39 13.61
N ARG A 62 -8.61 10.65 12.75
CA ARG A 62 -9.99 10.21 12.97
C ARG A 62 -10.11 8.69 13.09
N LEU A 63 -9.40 7.94 12.26
CA LEU A 63 -9.40 6.48 12.32
C LEU A 63 -8.68 5.96 13.57
N ARG A 64 -7.55 6.57 13.96
CA ARG A 64 -6.87 6.23 15.21
C ARG A 64 -7.76 6.47 16.43
N GLU A 65 -8.48 7.58 16.46
CA GLU A 65 -9.43 7.88 17.52
C GLU A 65 -10.61 6.91 17.53
N ALA A 66 -11.18 6.58 16.37
CA ALA A 66 -12.27 5.61 16.26
C ALA A 66 -11.85 4.22 16.75
N ALA A 67 -10.67 3.73 16.34
CA ALA A 67 -10.09 2.48 16.80
C ALA A 67 -9.95 2.45 18.34
N ARG A 68 -9.42 3.53 18.93
CA ARG A 68 -9.24 3.63 20.39
C ARG A 68 -10.56 3.67 21.15
N HIS A 69 -11.57 4.38 20.65
CA HIS A 69 -12.88 4.47 21.32
C HIS A 69 -13.72 3.20 21.16
N GLY A 70 -13.70 2.58 19.98
CA GLY A 70 -14.44 1.36 19.69
C GLY A 70 -13.81 0.09 20.26
N GLY A 71 -12.53 0.14 20.67
CA GLY A 71 -11.80 -1.05 21.10
C GLY A 71 -11.45 -1.99 19.95
N HIS A 72 -11.43 -1.46 18.72
CA HIS A 72 -11.15 -2.19 17.49
C HIS A 72 -9.81 -1.81 16.88
N THR A 73 -9.29 -2.67 16.01
CA THR A 73 -7.97 -2.50 15.40
C THR A 73 -8.07 -2.07 13.93
N LEU A 74 -7.28 -1.07 13.58
CA LEU A 74 -7.02 -0.68 12.19
C LEU A 74 -5.80 -1.43 11.66
N TYR A 75 -6.01 -2.32 10.69
CA TYR A 75 -4.95 -3.08 10.02
C TYR A 75 -4.55 -2.43 8.69
N VAL A 76 -3.24 -2.36 8.46
CA VAL A 76 -2.65 -1.98 7.17
C VAL A 76 -1.97 -3.20 6.56
N PRO A 77 -2.44 -3.72 5.42
CA PRO A 77 -1.85 -4.88 4.78
C PRO A 77 -0.47 -4.52 4.20
N ARG A 78 0.48 -5.45 4.32
CA ARG A 78 1.87 -5.25 3.84
C ARG A 78 1.93 -5.12 2.32
N GLY A 79 1.07 -5.85 1.60
CA GLY A 79 0.99 -5.83 0.14
C GLY A 79 2.33 -6.13 -0.53
N ALA A 80 2.86 -5.19 -1.32
CA ALA A 80 4.13 -5.44 -2.00
C ALA A 80 5.38 -5.19 -1.12
N LEU A 81 5.22 -4.70 0.12
CA LEU A 81 6.31 -4.22 0.96
C LEU A 81 7.09 -5.39 1.58
N TRP A 82 8.27 -5.64 1.05
CA TRP A 82 9.21 -6.59 1.66
C TRP A 82 9.96 -5.93 2.82
N GLY A 83 10.18 -6.66 3.92
CA GLY A 83 10.93 -6.16 5.07
C GLY A 83 10.17 -5.22 6.00
N SER A 84 8.83 -5.16 5.92
CA SER A 84 8.02 -4.24 6.75
C SER A 84 8.23 -4.44 8.26
N GLU A 85 8.42 -5.68 8.71
CA GLU A 85 8.66 -5.98 10.12
C GLU A 85 10.02 -5.46 10.61
N ASP A 86 11.06 -5.58 9.77
CA ASP A 86 12.39 -5.09 10.13
C ASP A 86 12.44 -3.56 10.14
N ILE A 87 11.74 -2.91 9.19
CA ILE A 87 11.53 -1.47 9.19
C ILE A 87 10.85 -1.03 10.49
N GLN A 88 9.75 -1.69 10.86
CA GLN A 88 9.02 -1.38 12.09
C GLN A 88 9.88 -1.58 13.34
N ARG A 89 10.62 -2.70 13.43
CA ARG A 89 11.54 -2.96 14.55
C ARG A 89 12.66 -1.92 14.63
N MET A 90 13.14 -1.40 13.50
CA MET A 90 14.15 -0.33 13.49
C MET A 90 13.56 1.00 13.95
N ASP A 91 12.33 1.31 13.54
CA ASP A 91 11.60 2.51 13.97
C ASP A 91 11.32 2.48 15.48
N ASP A 92 10.79 1.35 15.99
CA ASP A 92 10.50 1.13 17.42
C ASP A 92 11.75 1.26 18.30
N ARG A 93 12.93 0.92 17.77
CA ARG A 93 14.23 1.05 18.45
C ARG A 93 14.83 2.45 18.35
N GLY A 94 14.21 3.35 17.57
CA GLY A 94 14.73 4.69 17.30
C GLY A 94 16.02 4.72 16.47
N VAL A 95 16.29 3.64 15.72
CA VAL A 95 17.51 3.52 14.89
C VAL A 95 17.26 3.76 13.41
N LEU A 96 16.00 3.82 12.96
CA LEU A 96 15.65 4.17 11.58
C LEU A 96 16.00 5.64 11.32
N GLN A 97 16.70 5.92 10.22
CA GLN A 97 17.11 7.28 9.83
C GLN A 97 16.59 7.69 8.45
N GLY A 98 16.37 6.71 7.56
CA GLY A 98 15.87 6.97 6.23
C GLY A 98 15.17 5.74 5.65
N LEU A 99 14.13 6.00 4.87
CA LEU A 99 13.39 5.00 4.13
C LEU A 99 13.01 5.57 2.77
N LYS A 100 13.41 4.89 1.70
CA LYS A 100 13.01 5.22 0.33
C LYS A 100 12.38 3.99 -0.31
N VAL A 101 11.25 4.20 -0.97
CA VAL A 101 10.57 3.17 -1.75
C VAL A 101 10.48 3.64 -3.19
N THR A 102 11.08 2.87 -4.10
CA THR A 102 11.04 3.11 -5.54
C THR A 102 10.14 2.08 -6.19
N MET A 103 9.19 2.52 -7.02
CA MET A 103 8.41 1.64 -7.88
C MET A 103 8.72 1.90 -9.33
N ILE A 104 9.02 0.80 -10.04
CA ILE A 104 9.31 0.81 -11.46
C ILE A 104 8.26 -0.07 -12.15
N LYS A 105 7.52 0.51 -13.09
CA LYS A 105 6.50 -0.21 -13.87
C LYS A 105 6.55 0.20 -15.33
N HIS A 106 5.96 -0.63 -16.19
CA HIS A 106 5.66 -0.23 -17.55
C HIS A 106 4.77 1.04 -17.55
N PRO A 107 4.98 1.99 -18.48
CA PRO A 107 4.14 3.20 -18.58
C PRO A 107 2.64 2.90 -18.55
N ASP A 108 2.19 1.84 -19.21
CA ASP A 108 0.77 1.46 -19.31
C ASP A 108 0.15 1.01 -17.97
N SER A 109 0.98 0.58 -17.01
CA SER A 109 0.54 0.10 -15.69
C SER A 109 0.24 1.23 -14.69
N PHE A 110 0.48 2.48 -15.11
CA PHE A 110 0.22 3.66 -14.31
C PHE A 110 -1.19 4.20 -14.56
N ARG A 111 -1.96 4.38 -13.48
CA ARG A 111 -3.25 5.09 -13.51
C ARG A 111 -3.03 6.48 -12.95
N LEU A 112 -2.41 7.32 -13.78
CA LEU A 112 -2.01 8.69 -13.43
C LEU A 112 -2.85 9.71 -14.16
N GLU A 113 -2.99 10.88 -13.54
CA GLU A 113 -3.67 12.05 -14.07
C GLU A 113 -2.73 13.27 -14.05
N GLY A 114 -3.09 14.31 -14.81
CA GLY A 114 -2.36 15.59 -14.85
C GLY A 114 -0.89 15.48 -15.28
N ALA A 115 -0.04 16.29 -14.65
CA ALA A 115 1.38 16.46 -15.03
C ALA A 115 2.21 15.17 -14.97
N LEU A 116 1.83 14.19 -14.14
CA LEU A 116 2.54 12.91 -14.10
C LEU A 116 2.27 12.06 -15.34
N ARG A 117 1.05 12.13 -15.88
CA ARG A 117 0.67 11.42 -17.11
C ARG A 117 1.40 11.97 -18.32
N GLU A 118 1.58 13.29 -18.39
CA GLU A 118 2.31 13.96 -19.49
C GLU A 118 3.78 13.54 -19.59
N ARG A 119 4.35 13.03 -18.48
CA ARG A 119 5.73 12.53 -18.43
C ARG A 119 5.88 11.07 -18.86
N LEU A 120 4.78 10.36 -19.11
CA LEU A 120 4.82 9.01 -19.67
C LEU A 120 5.27 9.10 -21.13
N GLY A 121 6.35 8.39 -21.47
CA GLY A 121 6.93 8.43 -22.81
C GLY A 121 7.61 7.13 -23.20
N ALA A 122 8.25 7.14 -24.37
CA ALA A 122 8.93 5.99 -24.95
C ALA A 122 10.29 5.67 -24.30
N VAL A 123 10.71 6.45 -23.29
CA VAL A 123 11.98 6.27 -22.59
C VAL A 123 11.74 6.16 -21.08
N ARG A 124 12.69 5.50 -20.40
CA ARG A 124 12.67 5.41 -18.94
C ARG A 124 12.71 6.82 -18.32
N ALA A 125 11.78 7.12 -17.44
CA ALA A 125 11.64 8.43 -16.83
C ALA A 125 11.23 8.32 -15.36
N VAL A 126 11.87 9.13 -14.50
CA VAL A 126 11.36 9.40 -13.16
C VAL A 126 10.13 10.28 -13.33
N LEU A 127 8.98 9.84 -12.84
CA LEU A 127 7.72 10.59 -12.84
C LEU A 127 7.60 11.45 -11.60
N TYR A 128 8.06 10.93 -10.46
CA TYR A 128 8.01 11.60 -9.17
C TYR A 128 9.17 11.15 -8.30
N GLU A 129 9.74 12.07 -7.52
CA GLU A 129 10.66 11.78 -6.43
C GLU A 129 10.46 12.82 -5.32
N GLY A 130 10.20 12.36 -4.09
CA GLY A 130 9.94 13.22 -2.93
C GLY A 130 9.12 12.53 -1.83
N PRO A 131 8.60 13.28 -0.85
CA PRO A 131 7.80 12.73 0.24
C PRO A 131 6.55 11.97 -0.24
N VAL A 132 6.28 10.81 0.35
CA VAL A 132 5.12 9.98 -0.04
C VAL A 132 3.79 10.72 0.10
N ARG A 133 3.66 11.67 1.05
CA ARG A 133 2.43 12.47 1.24
C ARG A 133 1.98 13.15 -0.05
N GLY A 134 2.91 13.78 -0.77
CA GLY A 134 2.60 14.50 -2.01
C GLY A 134 2.25 13.58 -3.18
N LEU A 135 2.67 12.31 -3.10
CA LEU A 135 2.46 11.32 -4.15
C LEU A 135 1.13 10.59 -4.03
N CYS A 136 0.66 10.32 -2.82
CA CYS A 136 -0.59 9.60 -2.56
C CYS A 136 -1.82 10.14 -3.33
N PRO A 137 -2.12 11.46 -3.37
CA PRO A 137 -3.26 11.96 -4.12
C PRO A 137 -3.06 11.89 -5.64
N LEU A 138 -1.81 11.88 -6.13
CA LEU A 138 -1.50 11.88 -7.57
C LEU A 138 -1.54 10.48 -8.19
N ALA A 139 -1.28 9.44 -7.38
CA ALA A 139 -1.15 8.05 -7.84
C ALA A 139 -1.76 7.04 -6.86
N PRO A 140 -3.00 7.24 -6.35
CA PRO A 140 -3.55 6.50 -5.20
C PRO A 140 -3.58 4.98 -5.42
N ASN A 141 -3.85 4.55 -6.65
CA ASN A 141 -3.93 3.13 -7.02
C ASN A 141 -2.56 2.46 -7.16
N ASN A 142 -1.49 3.24 -7.30
CA ASN A 142 -0.17 2.72 -7.59
C ASN A 142 0.74 2.69 -6.36
N VAL A 143 0.50 3.52 -5.34
CA VAL A 143 1.47 3.77 -4.25
C VAL A 143 1.06 3.23 -2.89
N ASN A 144 0.10 2.28 -2.83
CA ASN A 144 -0.30 1.61 -1.59
C ASN A 144 0.87 0.99 -0.82
N THR A 145 1.89 0.44 -1.50
CA THR A 145 3.08 -0.09 -0.83
C THR A 145 3.93 0.99 -0.18
N MET A 146 4.01 2.18 -0.78
CA MET A 146 4.73 3.31 -0.19
C MET A 146 3.98 3.82 1.04
N ALA A 147 2.65 3.93 0.96
CA ALA A 147 1.82 4.30 2.09
C ALA A 147 1.90 3.26 3.24
N ALA A 148 1.94 1.96 2.93
CA ALA A 148 2.19 0.93 3.92
C ALA A 148 3.58 1.08 4.58
N ALA A 149 4.59 1.51 3.82
CA ALA A 149 5.93 1.77 4.36
C ALA A 149 5.95 2.96 5.33
N CYS A 150 5.18 4.02 5.04
CA CYS A 150 4.97 5.14 5.98
C CYS A 150 4.34 4.67 7.30
N MET A 151 3.37 3.77 7.23
CA MET A 151 2.74 3.21 8.44
C MET A 151 3.66 2.27 9.21
N ALA A 152 4.59 1.59 8.54
CA ALA A 152 5.61 0.76 9.17
C ALA A 152 6.78 1.57 9.78
N ALA A 153 6.94 2.84 9.39
CA ALA A 153 8.00 3.73 9.87
C ALA A 153 7.41 5.02 10.46
N PRO A 154 6.63 4.95 11.57
CA PRO A 154 5.91 6.11 12.09
C PRO A 154 6.81 7.29 12.49
N SER A 155 8.09 7.08 12.83
CA SER A 155 9.02 8.19 13.10
C SER A 155 9.34 9.04 11.86
N LEU A 156 9.24 8.46 10.66
CA LEU A 156 9.40 9.16 9.38
C LEU A 156 8.04 9.59 8.81
N GLY A 157 7.04 8.70 8.88
CA GLY A 157 5.69 8.94 8.38
C GLY A 157 5.62 9.29 6.89
N PHE A 158 4.53 9.93 6.48
CA PHE A 158 4.30 10.29 5.06
C PHE A 158 5.20 11.44 4.58
N ASP A 159 5.74 12.25 5.48
CA ASP A 159 6.58 13.41 5.15
C ASP A 159 8.07 13.05 5.06
N GLY A 160 8.54 12.10 5.88
CA GLY A 160 9.93 11.68 5.94
C GLY A 160 10.27 10.56 4.95
N VAL A 161 9.34 9.61 4.73
CA VAL A 161 9.57 8.51 3.77
C VAL A 161 9.58 9.06 2.34
N GLN A 162 10.61 8.70 1.58
CA GLN A 162 10.78 9.12 0.19
C GLN A 162 10.14 8.11 -0.76
N GLY A 163 9.28 8.58 -1.66
CA GLY A 163 8.71 7.81 -2.75
C GLY A 163 9.35 8.19 -4.08
N CYS A 164 9.65 7.20 -4.92
CA CYS A 164 10.11 7.42 -6.29
C CYS A 164 9.27 6.57 -7.27
N LEU A 165 8.65 7.21 -8.26
CA LEU A 165 7.95 6.52 -9.35
C LEU A 165 8.76 6.62 -10.62
N ILE A 166 9.00 5.47 -11.24
CA ILE A 166 9.73 5.37 -12.50
C ILE A 166 8.85 4.63 -13.50
N ALA A 167 8.64 5.24 -14.66
CA ALA A 167 8.14 4.57 -15.84
C ALA A 167 9.31 3.99 -16.63
N ASP A 168 9.24 2.71 -16.96
CA ASP A 168 10.26 2.03 -17.75
C ASP A 168 9.60 1.14 -18.82
N PRO A 169 9.60 1.57 -20.10
CA PRO A 169 9.12 0.75 -21.22
C PRO A 169 9.89 -0.57 -21.38
N GLY A 170 11.10 -0.68 -20.82
CA GLY A 170 11.92 -1.91 -20.84
C GLY A 170 11.50 -2.98 -19.84
N LEU A 171 10.46 -2.74 -19.04
CA LEU A 171 9.86 -3.73 -18.12
C LEU A 171 8.51 -4.24 -18.68
N PRO A 172 8.51 -5.13 -19.68
CA PRO A 172 7.27 -5.57 -20.32
C PRO A 172 6.34 -6.29 -19.32
N ASP A 173 6.88 -7.21 -18.51
CA ASP A 173 6.04 -8.15 -17.74
C ASP A 173 6.30 -8.12 -16.22
N TRP A 174 6.84 -7.02 -15.69
CA TRP A 174 7.25 -6.92 -14.29
C TRP A 174 6.93 -5.59 -13.64
N HIS A 175 6.52 -5.64 -12.38
CA HIS A 175 6.62 -4.53 -11.45
C HIS A 175 7.81 -4.74 -10.53
N VAL A 176 8.66 -3.72 -10.41
CA VAL A 176 9.79 -3.73 -9.49
C VAL A 176 9.49 -2.79 -8.33
N VAL A 177 9.70 -3.27 -7.10
CA VAL A 177 9.67 -2.46 -5.90
C VAL A 177 11.04 -2.56 -5.25
N GLU A 178 11.70 -1.42 -5.10
CA GLU A 178 12.97 -1.31 -4.39
C GLU A 178 12.73 -0.60 -3.06
N VAL A 179 13.30 -1.13 -1.99
CA VAL A 179 13.21 -0.53 -0.66
C VAL A 179 14.62 -0.33 -0.16
N GLU A 180 14.96 0.93 0.12
CA GLU A 180 16.23 1.36 0.67
C GLU A 180 16.00 1.85 2.10
N VAL A 181 16.70 1.24 3.05
CA VAL A 181 16.64 1.56 4.48
C VAL A 181 18.00 2.07 4.91
N THR A 182 18.02 3.16 5.67
CA THR A 182 19.21 3.65 6.35
C THR A 182 18.94 3.73 7.85
N GLY A 183 19.84 3.20 8.65
CA GLY A 183 19.79 3.26 10.11
C GLY A 183 21.02 3.93 10.71
N LEU A 184 20.96 4.18 12.02
CA LEU A 184 22.10 4.68 12.77
C LEU A 184 23.32 3.75 12.60
N SER A 185 24.45 4.35 12.25
CA SER A 185 25.75 3.75 12.50
C SER A 185 26.04 3.79 13.99
N GLY A 186 26.94 2.94 14.49
CA GLY A 186 27.54 3.11 15.81
C GLY A 186 28.34 4.42 15.93
N GLU A 187 29.33 4.47 16.82
CA GLU A 187 30.06 5.71 17.15
C GLU A 187 30.76 6.40 15.95
N ARG A 188 30.99 5.68 14.84
CA ARG A 188 31.58 6.28 13.63
C ARG A 188 30.51 6.70 12.63
N ARG A 189 30.47 8.00 12.31
CA ARG A 189 29.50 8.60 11.38
C ARG A 189 29.65 8.16 9.91
N ASP A 190 30.72 7.46 9.55
CA ASP A 190 31.06 7.04 8.18
C ASP A 190 30.51 5.66 7.78
N GLN A 191 29.83 4.95 8.68
CA GLN A 191 29.35 3.57 8.46
C GLN A 191 27.85 3.40 8.74
N ALA A 192 26.99 4.21 8.11
CA ALA A 192 25.54 4.05 8.25
C ALA A 192 25.09 2.63 7.86
N PHE A 193 24.25 2.01 8.71
CA PHE A 193 23.62 0.76 8.35
C PHE A 193 22.71 1.00 7.14
N THR A 194 22.89 0.22 6.08
CA THR A 194 22.09 0.34 4.87
C THR A 194 21.62 -1.03 4.40
N VAL A 195 20.37 -1.10 3.95
CA VAL A 195 19.78 -2.29 3.32
C VAL A 195 19.05 -1.85 2.07
N THR A 196 19.30 -2.57 0.97
CA THR A 196 18.54 -2.39 -0.27
C THR A 196 17.93 -3.74 -0.65
N THR A 197 16.63 -3.75 -0.87
CA THR A 197 15.92 -4.93 -1.38
C THR A 197 15.29 -4.59 -2.73
N SER A 198 15.20 -5.58 -3.61
CA SER A 198 14.53 -5.45 -4.91
C SER A 198 13.58 -6.63 -5.09
N ARG A 199 12.29 -6.34 -5.15
CA ARG A 199 11.23 -7.31 -5.40
C ARG A 199 10.75 -7.16 -6.84
N ARG A 200 10.83 -8.24 -7.62
CA ARG A 200 10.29 -8.31 -8.98
C ARG A 200 9.03 -9.16 -8.98
N ASN A 201 7.89 -8.56 -9.29
CA ASN A 201 6.58 -9.21 -9.30
C ASN A 201 6.07 -9.31 -10.74
N PRO A 202 5.76 -10.52 -11.26
CA PRO A 202 5.19 -10.66 -12.59
C PRO A 202 3.88 -9.87 -12.73
N ALA A 203 3.75 -9.11 -13.81
CA ALA A 203 2.59 -8.29 -14.11
C ALA A 203 2.52 -8.02 -15.61
N PHE A 204 1.40 -8.36 -16.26
CA PHE A 204 1.19 -7.99 -17.66
C PHE A 204 1.16 -6.46 -17.84
N PRO A 205 1.55 -5.95 -19.02
CA PRO A 205 1.38 -4.53 -19.34
C PRO A 205 -0.05 -4.05 -19.04
N GLY A 206 -0.18 -2.91 -18.36
CA GLY A 206 -1.49 -2.33 -18.02
C GLY A 206 -2.09 -2.82 -16.70
N ALA A 207 -1.51 -3.86 -16.08
CA ALA A 207 -1.90 -4.27 -14.74
C ALA A 207 -1.42 -3.23 -13.72
N VAL A 208 -2.33 -2.76 -12.86
CA VAL A 208 -1.97 -1.79 -11.80
C VAL A 208 -1.18 -2.47 -10.67
N THR A 209 -1.51 -3.74 -10.43
CA THR A 209 -1.03 -4.58 -9.33
C THR A 209 -0.49 -5.89 -9.89
N GLY A 210 0.67 -6.35 -9.38
CA GLY A 210 1.28 -7.60 -9.83
C GLY A 210 0.67 -8.84 -9.16
N ALA A 211 0.84 -10.00 -9.78
CA ALA A 211 0.15 -11.24 -9.40
C ALA A 211 0.42 -11.68 -7.95
N ALA A 212 1.63 -11.43 -7.42
CA ALA A 212 2.00 -11.81 -6.06
C ALA A 212 1.49 -10.83 -4.97
N THR A 213 0.79 -9.75 -5.33
CA THR A 213 0.24 -8.82 -4.33
C THR A 213 -1.03 -9.38 -3.69
N PHE A 214 -1.90 -10.04 -4.45
CA PHE A 214 -3.11 -10.65 -3.91
C PHE A 214 -2.81 -11.74 -2.86
N PRO A 215 -1.92 -12.72 -3.11
CA PRO A 215 -1.52 -13.69 -2.08
C PRO A 215 -0.94 -13.04 -0.83
N SER A 216 -0.15 -11.98 -0.96
CA SER A 216 0.42 -11.28 0.20
C SER A 216 -0.63 -10.50 1.01
N PHE A 217 -1.60 -9.89 0.33
CA PHE A 217 -2.76 -9.29 0.97
C PHE A 217 -3.56 -10.35 1.73
N TRP A 218 -3.83 -11.49 1.09
CA TRP A 218 -4.54 -12.61 1.70
C TRP A 218 -3.80 -13.20 2.91
N SER A 219 -2.47 -13.35 2.83
CA SER A 219 -1.64 -13.75 3.97
C SER A 219 -1.76 -12.79 5.15
N SER A 220 -1.86 -11.48 4.88
CA SER A 220 -2.06 -10.47 5.92
C SER A 220 -3.41 -10.66 6.63
N LEU A 221 -4.46 -11.08 5.91
CA LEU A 221 -5.76 -11.43 6.50
C LEU A 221 -5.67 -12.66 7.41
N LEU A 222 -4.87 -13.65 7.02
CA LEU A 222 -4.75 -14.91 7.76
C LEU A 222 -3.75 -14.85 8.92
N GLY A 223 -2.98 -13.77 9.05
CA GLY A 223 -1.87 -13.68 10.02
C GLY A 223 -0.77 -14.72 9.78
N LYS A 224 -0.55 -15.11 8.52
CA LYS A 224 0.41 -16.15 8.10
C LYS A 224 1.50 -15.61 7.19
#